data_AF-A0A7X9IG69-F1
#
_entry.id   AF-A0A7X9IG69-F1
#
_cell.length_a   1.000
_cell.length_b   1.000
_cell.length_c   1.000
_cell.angle_alpha   90.00
_cell.angle_beta   90.00
_cell.angle_gamma   90.00
#
_symmetry.space_group_name_H-M   'P 1'
#
loop_
_entity.id
_entity.type
_entity.pdbx_description
1 polymer ?
#
loop_
_entity_poly.entity_id
_entity_poly.type
_entity_poly.pdbx_seq_one_letter_code
_entity_poly.pdbx_strand_id
1 'polypeptide(L)' 'LGVKGKIDRAREFYEQARVELKKITWPTRKETVNTGVAVLILVVVMALFLGLVDLGLARLIEFILA' A
#
# COMPACT_ATOMS: atom_id res chain seq x y z
N LEU A 1 41.33 -22.70 2.37
CA LEU A 1 41.41 -21.24 2.62
C LEU A 1 40.19 -20.43 2.14
N GLY A 2 39.06 -21.06 1.76
CA GLY A 2 37.92 -20.35 1.12
C GLY A 2 36.69 -20.03 1.99
N VAL A 3 36.69 -20.40 3.29
CA VAL A 3 35.51 -20.27 4.16
C VAL A 3 35.58 -19.03 5.07
N LYS A 4 36.74 -18.72 5.68
CA LYS A 4 36.92 -17.50 6.51
C LYS A 4 36.53 -16.22 5.76
N GLY A 5 37.04 -16.02 4.54
CA GLY A 5 36.71 -14.83 3.74
C GLY A 5 35.28 -14.77 3.17
N LYS A 6 34.50 -15.85 3.23
CA LYS A 6 33.05 -15.80 2.92
C LYS A 6 32.25 -15.34 4.14
N ILE A 7 32.67 -15.75 5.33
CA ILE A 7 32.05 -15.34 6.60
C ILE A 7 32.31 -13.85 6.87
N ASP A 8 33.53 -13.36 6.60
CA ASP A 8 33.87 -11.94 6.77
C ASP A 8 33.03 -11.03 5.85
N ARG A 9 32.87 -11.43 4.58
CA ARG A 9 31.98 -10.71 3.64
C ARG A 9 30.52 -10.71 4.09
N ALA A 10 30.00 -11.84 4.55
CA ALA A 10 28.63 -11.92 5.04
C ALA A 10 28.39 -11.02 6.27
N ARG A 11 29.38 -10.90 7.15
CA ARG A 11 29.33 -9.99 8.30
C ARG A 11 29.33 -8.53 7.87
N GLU A 12 30.16 -8.16 6.89
CA GLU A 12 30.16 -6.83 6.28
C GLU A 12 28.81 -6.49 5.65
N PHE A 13 28.23 -7.41 4.86
CA PHE A 13 26.91 -7.23 4.27
C PHE A 13 25.81 -7.02 5.32
N TYR A 14 25.85 -7.76 6.43
CA TYR A 14 24.89 -7.61 7.51
C TYR A 14 24.99 -6.25 8.20
N GLU A 15 26.20 -5.79 8.51
CA GLU A 15 26.40 -4.46 9.12
C GLU A 15 25.99 -3.34 8.15
N GLN A 16 26.32 -3.45 6.86
CA GLN A 16 25.88 -2.50 5.83
C GLN A 16 24.35 -2.45 5.71
N ALA A 17 23.69 -3.61 5.64
CA ALA A 17 22.23 -3.70 5.59
C ALA A 17 21.59 -3.08 6.85
N ARG A 18 22.15 -3.32 8.03
CA ARG A 18 21.68 -2.73 9.30
C ARG A 18 21.81 -1.20 9.30
N VAL A 19 22.90 -0.66 8.75
CA VAL A 19 23.09 0.79 8.61
C VAL A 19 22.06 1.39 7.65
N GLU A 20 21.78 0.73 6.53
CA GLU A 20 20.79 1.19 5.55
C GLU A 20 19.35 1.14 6.11
N LEU A 21 19.01 0.07 6.83
CA LEU A 21 17.72 -0.07 7.52
C LEU A 21 17.49 1.03 8.57
N LYS A 22 18.56 1.53 9.21
CA LYS A 22 18.46 2.67 10.15
C LYS A 22 18.16 4.01 9.44
N LYS A 23 18.43 4.12 8.15
CA LYS A 23 18.05 5.30 7.34
C LYS A 23 16.56 5.27 6.97
N ILE A 24 15.86 4.16 7.19
CA ILE A 24 14.42 4.06 6.98
C ILE A 24 13.73 4.83 8.09
N THR A 25 13.35 6.08 7.79
CA THR A 25 12.42 6.85 8.61
C THR A 25 11.04 6.22 8.47
N TRP A 26 10.70 5.36 9.43
CA TRP A 26 9.35 4.84 9.54
C TRP A 26 8.39 5.99 9.79
N PRO A 27 7.28 6.05 9.03
CA PRO A 27 6.31 7.12 9.16
C PRO A 27 5.74 7.12 10.59
N THR A 28 5.54 8.32 11.13
CA THR A 28 4.93 8.46 12.44
C THR A 28 3.45 8.06 12.36
N ARG A 29 2.86 7.54 13.45
CA ARG A 29 1.44 7.14 13.49
C ARG A 29 0.48 8.22 12.97
N LYS A 30 0.85 9.50 13.14
CA LYS A 30 0.07 10.65 12.67
C LYS A 30 0.06 10.75 11.14
N GLU A 31 1.20 10.54 10.49
CA GLU A 31 1.31 10.59 9.03
C GLU A 31 0.58 9.41 8.39
N THR A 32 0.70 8.21 8.95
CA THR A 32 -0.02 7.03 8.47
C THR A 32 -1.53 7.22 8.53
N VAL A 33 -2.04 7.80 9.62
CA VAL A 33 -3.47 8.08 9.77
C VAL A 33 -3.91 9.17 8.80
N ASN A 34 -3.13 10.25 8.62
CA ASN A 34 -3.51 11.33 7.72
C ASN A 34 -3.62 10.86 6.26
N THR A 35 -2.63 10.10 5.78
CA THR A 35 -2.67 9.48 4.44
C THR A 35 -3.79 8.45 4.34
N GLY A 36 -4.04 7.67 5.40
CA GLY A 36 -5.15 6.71 5.45
C GLY A 36 -6.52 7.38 5.35
N VAL A 37 -6.73 8.49 6.04
CA VAL A 37 -7.99 9.26 5.98
C VAL A 37 -8.22 9.84 4.59
N ALA A 38 -7.19 10.37 3.94
CA ALA A 38 -7.30 10.86 2.57
C ALA A 38 -7.74 9.76 1.59
N VAL A 39 -7.15 8.57 1.69
CA VAL A 39 -7.55 7.40 0.88
C VAL A 39 -8.97 6.95 1.21
N LEU A 40 -9.37 6.96 2.48
CA LEU A 40 -10.72 6.59 2.91
C LEU A 40 -11.78 7.49 2.26
N ILE A 41 -11.54 8.80 2.24
CA ILE A 41 -12.43 9.78 1.59
C ILE A 41 -12.55 9.48 0.10
N LEU A 42 -11.43 9.25 -0.59
CA LEU A 42 -11.43 8.89 -2.01
C LEU A 42 -12.26 7.62 -2.28
N VAL A 43 -12.09 6.59 -1.46
CA VAL A 43 -12.85 5.33 -1.59
C VAL A 43 -14.34 5.55 -1.39
N VAL A 44 -14.75 6.35 -0.41
CA VAL A 44 -16.17 6.68 -0.18
C VAL A 44 -16.78 7.38 -1.39
N VAL A 45 -16.07 8.35 -1.98
CA VAL A 45 -16.54 9.06 -3.18
C VAL A 45 -16.69 8.08 -4.36
N MET A 46 -15.69 7.22 -4.59
CA MET A 46 -15.75 6.21 -5.66
C MET A 46 -16.89 5.21 -5.45
N ALA A 47 -17.10 4.75 -4.21
CA ALA A 47 -18.17 3.81 -3.88
C ALA A 47 -19.56 4.41 -4.12
N LEU A 48 -19.77 5.68 -3.76
CA LEU A 48 -21.02 6.38 -4.03
C LEU A 48 -21.27 6.56 -5.53
N PHE A 49 -20.23 6.95 -6.29
CA PHE A 49 -20.33 7.13 -7.73
C PHE A 49 -20.67 5.80 -8.44
N LEU A 50 -19.90 4.75 -8.17
CA LEU A 50 -20.13 3.43 -8.76
C LEU A 50 -21.51 2.88 -8.35
N GLY A 51 -21.87 2.97 -7.06
CA GLY A 51 -23.17 2.53 -6.59
C GLY A 51 -24.34 3.23 -7.29
N LEU A 52 -24.23 4.55 -7.54
CA LEU A 52 -25.25 5.28 -8.28
C LEU A 52 -25.35 4.80 -9.74
N VAL A 53 -24.20 4.57 -10.39
CA VAL A 53 -24.14 4.07 -11.77
C VAL A 53 -24.70 2.65 -11.86
N ASP A 54 -24.32 1.76 -10.94
CA ASP A 54 -24.80 0.39 -10.89
C ASP A 54 -26.32 0.33 -10.70
N LEU A 55 -26.87 1.16 -9.81
CA LEU A 55 -28.32 1.27 -9.63
C LEU A 55 -29.02 1.83 -10.88
N GLY A 56 -28.45 2.85 -11.52
CA GLY A 56 -29.00 3.42 -12.75
C GLY A 56 -28.99 2.41 -13.90
N LEU A 57 -27.90 1.68 -14.08
CA LEU A 57 -27.76 0.63 -15.09
C LEU A 57 -28.70 -0.54 -14.80
N ALA A 58 -28.80 -1.00 -13.56
CA ALA A 58 -29.71 -2.08 -13.19
C ALA A 58 -31.17 -1.75 -13.55
N ARG A 59 -31.61 -0.51 -13.26
CA ARG A 59 -32.94 -0.02 -13.64
C ARG A 59 -33.12 0.08 -15.16
N LEU A 60 -32.10 0.53 -15.88
CA LEU A 60 -32.14 0.62 -17.34
C LEU A 60 -32.25 -0.77 -17.99
N ILE A 61 -31.47 -1.73 -17.49
CA ILE A 61 -31.49 -3.12 -17.96
C ILE A 61 -32.87 -3.76 -17.67
N GLU A 62 -33.43 -3.54 -16.48
CA GLU A 62 -34.78 -4.00 -16.12
C GLU A 62 -35.84 -3.43 -17.08
N PHE A 63 -35.75 -2.14 -17.43
CA PHE A 63 -36.67 -1.51 -18.39
C PHE A 63 -36.54 -2.04 -19.82
N ILE A 64 -35.35 -2.51 -20.23
CA ILE A 64 -35.13 -3.07 -21.59
C ILE A 64 -35.59 -4.52 -21.67
N LEU A 65 -35.46 -5.28 -20.58
CA LEU A 65 -35.88 -6.69 -20.50
C LEU A 65 -37.38 -6.87 -20.23
N ALA A 66 -38.03 -5.88 -19.60
CA ALA A 66 -39.47 -5.80 -19.41
C ALA A 66 -40.20 -5.37 -20.69
#